data_AF-A0A6C0HMY8-F1
#
_entry.id   AF-A0A6C0HMY8-F1
#
_cell.length_a   1.000
_cell.length_b   1.000
_cell.length_c   1.000
_cell.angle_alpha   90.00
_cell.angle_beta   90.00
_cell.angle_gamma   90.00
#
_symmetry.space_group_name_H-M   'P 1'
#
loop_
_entity.id
_entity.type
_entity.pdbx_description
1 polymer ?
#
loop_
_entity_poly.entity_id
_entity_poly.type
_entity_poly.pdbx_seq_one_letter_code
_entity_poly.pdbx_strand_id
1 'polypeptide(L)'
;MTTDFKVAYLLDKIMLDDETSKCIKTSIDNIMKDGKIDQYDIPEILFLITEIINNSSLINTKLTPEILTSLIKELYKFIEKQYNLLPDETQKAGFDRVIDSCIKLILFQPKVKTTIKNCFNKLNMCCK
;
A
#
# COMPACT_ATOMS: atom_id res chain seq x y z
N MET A 1 2.66 -8.45 21.82
CA MET A 1 2.78 -7.15 21.14
C MET A 1 1.40 -6.80 20.63
N THR A 2 0.84 -5.64 20.99
CA THR A 2 -0.47 -5.21 20.45
C THR A 2 -0.30 -4.84 18.97
N THR A 3 -1.40 -4.81 18.23
CA THR A 3 -1.44 -4.42 16.80
C THR A 3 -0.73 -3.08 16.58
N ASP A 4 -1.01 -2.10 17.42
CA ASP A 4 -0.48 -0.74 17.29
C ASP A 4 1.03 -0.67 17.47
N PHE A 5 1.58 -1.38 18.48
CA PHE A 5 3.03 -1.44 18.67
C PHE A 5 3.74 -2.08 17.47
N LYS A 6 3.15 -3.12 16.88
CA LYS A 6 3.73 -3.78 15.72
C LYS A 6 3.70 -2.89 14.48
N VAL A 7 2.60 -2.17 14.26
CA VAL A 7 2.47 -1.22 13.15
C VAL A 7 3.48 -0.09 13.29
N ALA A 8 3.60 0.52 14.47
CA ALA A 8 4.57 1.59 14.74
C ALA A 8 6.01 1.12 14.50
N TYR A 9 6.37 -0.05 15.02
CA TYR A 9 7.69 -0.64 14.78
C TYR A 9 8.00 -0.85 13.29
N LEU A 10 7.04 -1.38 12.53
CA LEU A 10 7.22 -1.60 11.09
C LEU A 10 7.32 -0.27 10.34
N LEU A 11 6.50 0.72 10.68
CA LEU A 11 6.56 2.05 10.10
C LEU A 11 7.94 2.68 10.30
N ASP A 12 8.46 2.68 11.53
CA ASP A 12 9.80 3.21 11.82
C ASP A 12 10.87 2.49 11.01
N LYS A 13 10.79 1.16 10.90
CA LYS A 13 11.75 0.38 10.12
C LYS A 13 11.74 0.71 8.63
N ILE A 14 10.57 0.94 8.06
CA ILE A 14 10.42 1.32 6.64
C ILE A 14 10.92 2.75 6.43
N MET A 15 10.61 3.68 7.33
CA MET A 15 10.96 5.09 7.18
C MET A 15 12.43 5.40 7.47
N LEU A 16 13.09 4.60 8.30
CA LEU A 16 14.52 4.71 8.58
C LEU A 16 15.40 4.04 7.52
N ASP A 17 14.81 3.38 6.53
CA ASP A 17 15.54 2.81 5.40
C ASP A 17 15.78 3.88 4.32
N ASP A 18 17.05 4.25 4.12
CA ASP A 18 17.44 5.33 3.21
C ASP A 18 17.04 5.06 1.75
N GLU A 19 17.06 3.80 1.32
CA GLU A 19 16.68 3.42 -0.05
C GLU A 19 15.17 3.57 -0.25
N THR A 20 14.38 3.10 0.70
CA THR A 20 12.92 3.26 0.73
C THR A 20 12.54 4.74 0.76
N SER A 21 13.18 5.53 1.62
CA SER A 21 12.92 6.97 1.73
C SER A 21 13.19 7.71 0.42
N LYS A 22 14.30 7.40 -0.27
CA LYS A 22 14.61 7.92 -1.60
C LYS A 22 13.58 7.48 -2.65
N CYS A 23 13.19 6.21 -2.62
CA CYS A 23 12.19 5.66 -3.53
C CYS A 23 10.83 6.37 -3.38
N ILE A 24 10.36 6.57 -2.14
CA ILE A 24 9.14 7.32 -1.86
C ILE A 24 9.25 8.72 -2.43
N LYS A 25 10.33 9.42 -2.13
CA LYS A 25 10.54 10.79 -2.61
C LYS A 25 10.50 10.90 -4.12
N THR A 26 11.29 10.10 -4.83
CA THR A 26 11.32 10.12 -6.30
C THR A 26 9.96 9.78 -6.90
N SER A 27 9.24 8.83 -6.32
CA SER A 27 7.93 8.42 -6.82
C SER A 27 6.87 9.49 -6.61
N ILE A 28 6.82 10.10 -5.41
CA ILE A 28 5.89 11.18 -5.11
C ILE A 28 6.23 12.43 -5.93
N ASP A 29 7.50 12.79 -6.08
CA ASP A 29 7.92 13.91 -6.95
C ASP A 29 7.48 13.70 -8.41
N ASN A 30 7.44 12.45 -8.88
CA ASN A 30 6.94 12.11 -10.22
C ASN A 30 5.42 12.20 -10.34
N ILE A 31 4.70 11.76 -9.31
CA ILE A 31 3.23 11.89 -9.23
C ILE A 31 2.86 13.38 -9.20
N MET A 32 3.59 14.19 -8.42
CA MET A 32 3.38 15.64 -8.28
C MET A 32 3.86 16.50 -9.47
N LYS A 33 4.22 15.91 -10.62
CA LYS A 33 4.81 16.67 -11.75
C LYS A 33 3.93 17.79 -12.29
N ASP A 34 2.62 17.67 -12.17
CA ASP A 34 1.62 18.66 -12.56
C ASP A 34 1.30 19.69 -11.44
N GLY A 35 1.91 19.51 -10.27
CA GLY A 35 1.87 20.44 -9.14
C GLY A 35 0.70 20.22 -8.18
N LYS A 36 -0.15 19.20 -8.37
CA LYS A 36 -1.27 18.90 -7.45
C LYS A 36 -1.54 17.41 -7.39
N ILE A 37 -1.65 16.88 -6.18
CA ILE A 37 -2.20 15.53 -5.99
C ILE A 37 -3.71 15.64 -5.86
N ASP A 38 -4.42 14.82 -6.64
CA ASP A 38 -5.87 14.66 -6.56
C ASP A 38 -6.26 13.19 -6.30
N GLN A 39 -7.56 12.90 -6.35
CA GLN A 39 -8.10 11.57 -6.05
C GLN A 39 -7.64 10.48 -7.05
N TYR A 40 -7.20 10.86 -8.25
CA TYR A 40 -6.74 9.94 -9.29
C TYR A 40 -5.31 9.44 -9.05
N ASP A 41 -4.55 10.14 -8.20
CA ASP A 41 -3.18 9.75 -7.81
C ASP A 41 -3.16 8.75 -6.65
N ILE A 42 -4.24 8.68 -5.85
CA ILE A 42 -4.35 7.77 -4.70
C ILE A 42 -4.02 6.31 -5.06
N PRO A 43 -4.54 5.74 -6.17
CA PRO A 43 -4.18 4.39 -6.57
C PRO A 43 -2.67 4.21 -6.81
N GLU A 44 -2.00 5.22 -7.36
CA GLU A 44 -0.56 5.17 -7.63
C GLU A 44 0.26 5.24 -6.32
N ILE A 45 -0.15 6.11 -5.39
CA ILE A 45 0.44 6.18 -4.04
C ILE A 45 0.25 4.84 -3.29
N LEU A 46 -0.95 4.23 -3.36
CA LEU A 46 -1.20 2.95 -2.70
C LEU A 46 -0.44 1.80 -3.38
N PHE A 47 -0.22 1.88 -4.68
CA PHE A 47 0.60 0.92 -5.41
C PHE A 47 2.06 1.00 -4.94
N LEU A 48 2.63 2.21 -4.86
CA LEU A 48 3.96 2.45 -4.28
C LEU A 48 4.08 1.87 -2.87
N ILE A 49 3.12 2.15 -1.98
CA ILE A 49 3.08 1.59 -0.62
C ILE A 49 3.10 0.06 -0.66
N THR A 50 2.33 -0.54 -1.56
CA THR A 50 2.26 -2.00 -1.72
C THR A 50 3.58 -2.58 -2.21
N GLU A 51 4.27 -1.92 -3.13
CA GLU A 51 5.60 -2.32 -3.60
C GLU A 51 6.63 -2.25 -2.48
N ILE A 52 6.65 -1.16 -1.72
CA ILE A 52 7.53 -1.01 -0.55
C ILE A 52 7.29 -2.16 0.43
N ILE A 53 6.02 -2.47 0.71
CA ILE A 53 5.67 -3.53 1.65
C ILE A 53 6.15 -4.91 1.14
N ASN A 54 5.94 -5.19 -0.15
CA ASN A 54 6.28 -6.48 -0.75
C ASN A 54 7.79 -6.69 -0.95
N ASN A 55 8.53 -5.61 -1.19
CA ASN A 55 9.97 -5.65 -1.48
C ASN A 55 10.81 -5.48 -0.20
N SER A 56 10.22 -5.01 0.90
CA SER A 56 10.92 -4.84 2.16
C SER A 56 11.29 -6.20 2.76
N SER A 57 12.58 -6.50 2.79
CA SER A 57 13.15 -7.66 3.50
C SER A 57 12.86 -7.63 5.01
N LEU A 58 12.53 -6.45 5.55
CA LEU A 58 12.14 -6.23 6.95
C LEU A 58 10.69 -6.66 7.21
N ILE A 59 9.84 -6.64 6.19
CA ILE A 59 8.46 -7.13 6.23
C ILE A 59 8.40 -8.57 5.72
N ASN A 60 9.26 -9.43 6.26
CA ASN A 60 9.29 -10.86 5.92
C ASN A 60 8.24 -11.68 6.70
N THR A 61 7.26 -11.01 7.31
CA THR A 61 6.22 -11.68 8.09
C THR A 61 4.92 -11.68 7.31
N LYS A 62 4.23 -12.84 7.26
CA LYS A 62 2.81 -12.89 6.89
C LYS A 62 2.06 -11.95 7.83
N LEU A 63 1.82 -10.72 7.38
CA LEU A 63 0.98 -9.77 8.10
C LEU A 63 -0.46 -10.30 8.06
N THR A 64 -1.17 -10.18 9.17
CA THR A 64 -2.61 -10.41 9.14
C THR A 64 -3.26 -9.27 8.34
N PRO A 65 -4.45 -9.49 7.75
CA PRO A 65 -5.16 -8.45 7.01
C PRO A 65 -5.35 -7.16 7.81
N GLU A 66 -5.54 -7.26 9.12
CA GLU A 66 -5.73 -6.12 10.02
C GLU A 66 -4.44 -5.31 10.17
N ILE A 67 -3.30 -5.98 10.42
CA ILE A 67 -2.00 -5.30 10.53
C ILE A 67 -1.61 -4.68 9.19
N LEU A 68 -1.84 -5.37 8.07
CA LEU A 68 -1.55 -4.86 6.74
C LEU A 68 -2.39 -3.62 6.43
N THR A 69 -3.69 -3.66 6.76
CA THR A 69 -4.59 -2.51 6.59
C THR A 69 -4.10 -1.30 7.39
N SER A 70 -3.80 -1.50 8.67
CA SER A 70 -3.32 -0.42 9.53
C SER A 70 -1.98 0.13 9.05
N LEU A 71 -1.06 -0.73 8.62
CA LEU A 71 0.24 -0.32 8.11
C LEU A 71 0.12 0.52 6.82
N ILE A 72 -0.72 0.09 5.86
CA ILE A 72 -0.98 0.87 4.64
C ILE A 72 -1.56 2.23 4.97
N LYS A 73 -2.53 2.31 5.89
CA LYS A 73 -3.14 3.57 6.31
C LYS A 73 -2.13 4.51 6.99
N GLU A 74 -1.27 4.00 7.86
CA GLU A 74 -0.24 4.82 8.51
C GLU A 74 0.85 5.29 7.53
N LEU A 75 1.27 4.44 6.59
CA LEU A 75 2.19 4.84 5.51
C LEU A 75 1.58 5.92 4.61
N TYR A 76 0.30 5.77 4.24
CA TYR A 76 -0.41 6.78 3.48
C TYR A 76 -0.47 8.12 4.25
N LYS A 77 -0.89 8.11 5.51
CA LYS A 77 -0.92 9.32 6.36
C LYS A 77 0.45 9.97 6.50
N PHE A 78 1.51 9.17 6.57
CA PHE A 78 2.87 9.68 6.61
C PHE A 78 3.21 10.45 5.33
N ILE A 79 2.96 9.83 4.16
CA ILE A 79 3.18 10.45 2.85
C ILE A 79 2.31 11.71 2.72
N GLU A 80 1.04 11.63 3.10
CA GLU A 80 0.10 12.76 3.09
C GLU A 80 0.65 13.96 3.88
N LYS A 81 1.15 13.72 5.10
CA LYS A 81 1.73 14.79 5.93
C LYS A 81 3.06 15.30 5.38
N GLN A 82 3.94 14.40 4.96
CA GLN A 82 5.29 14.74 4.52
C GLN A 82 5.30 15.60 3.25
N TYR A 83 4.35 15.34 2.35
CA TYR A 83 4.23 16.05 1.07
C TYR A 83 3.07 17.06 1.06
N ASN A 84 2.44 17.30 2.22
CA ASN A 84 1.31 18.22 2.39
C ASN A 84 0.15 17.96 1.40
N LEU A 85 -0.19 16.68 1.22
CA LEU A 85 -1.23 16.19 0.31
C LEU A 85 -2.63 16.28 0.91
N LEU A 86 -2.92 17.38 1.62
CA LEU A 86 -4.17 17.52 2.34
C LEU A 86 -5.31 17.74 1.33
N PRO A 87 -6.27 16.81 1.21
CA PRO A 87 -7.46 17.10 0.42
C PRO A 87 -8.24 18.23 1.09
N ASP A 88 -8.88 19.09 0.29
CA ASP A 88 -9.90 20.00 0.80
C ASP A 88 -10.93 19.19 1.62
N GLU A 89 -11.45 19.76 2.72
CA GLU A 89 -12.41 19.06 3.59
C GLU A 89 -13.63 18.51 2.82
N THR A 90 -14.00 19.17 1.73
CA THR A 90 -15.07 18.76 0.83
C THR A 90 -14.76 17.51 0.01
N GLN A 91 -13.47 17.22 -0.24
CA GLN A 91 -13.00 16.08 -1.04
C GLN A 91 -12.54 14.90 -0.19
N LYS A 92 -12.24 15.13 1.09
CA LYS A 92 -11.74 14.12 2.04
C LYS A 92 -12.54 12.82 2.03
N ALA A 93 -13.87 12.89 2.03
CA ALA A 93 -14.72 11.71 1.99
C ALA A 93 -14.61 10.90 0.68
N GLY A 94 -14.27 11.56 -0.42
CA GLY A 94 -13.97 10.91 -1.70
C GLY A 94 -12.63 10.18 -1.63
N PHE A 95 -11.60 10.86 -1.11
CA PHE A 95 -10.26 10.29 -0.90
C PHE A 95 -10.32 9.05 -0.02
N ASP A 96 -10.98 9.13 1.14
CA ASP A 96 -11.13 8.02 2.08
C ASP A 96 -11.79 6.79 1.43
N ARG A 97 -12.81 7.00 0.57
CA ARG A 97 -13.45 5.91 -0.17
C ARG A 97 -12.52 5.25 -1.18
N VAL A 98 -11.70 6.03 -1.88
CA VAL A 98 -10.74 5.49 -2.85
C VAL A 98 -9.67 4.70 -2.12
N ILE A 99 -9.11 5.23 -1.03
CA ILE A 99 -8.12 4.56 -0.17
C ILE A 99 -8.67 3.22 0.32
N ASP A 100 -9.86 3.22 0.93
CA ASP A 100 -10.48 2.00 1.44
C ASP A 100 -10.76 0.96 0.33
N SER A 101 -11.11 1.42 -0.87
CA SER A 101 -11.32 0.56 -2.03
C SER A 101 -10.01 -0.08 -2.49
N CYS A 102 -8.94 0.71 -2.60
CA CYS A 102 -7.60 0.23 -2.95
C CYS A 102 -7.08 -0.79 -1.93
N ILE A 103 -7.26 -0.53 -0.62
CA ILE A 103 -6.89 -1.48 0.44
C ILE A 103 -7.64 -2.81 0.26
N LYS A 104 -8.96 -2.78 0.03
CA LYS A 104 -9.73 -4.01 -0.21
C LYS A 104 -9.21 -4.80 -1.41
N LEU A 105 -8.83 -4.12 -2.49
CA LEU A 105 -8.24 -4.76 -3.68
C LEU A 105 -6.88 -5.40 -3.38
N ILE A 106 -6.01 -4.71 -2.64
CA ILE A 106 -4.71 -5.23 -2.19
C ILE A 106 -4.91 -6.51 -1.36
N LEU A 107 -5.85 -6.49 -0.41
CA LEU A 107 -6.19 -7.67 0.41
C LEU A 107 -6.81 -8.81 -0.40
N PHE A 108 -7.44 -8.52 -1.54
CA PHE A 108 -8.08 -9.50 -2.40
C PHE A 108 -7.09 -10.18 -3.36
N GLN A 109 -6.02 -9.49 -3.76
CA GLN A 109 -5.01 -9.97 -4.73
C GLN A 109 -4.45 -11.37 -4.39
N PRO A 110 -4.07 -11.72 -3.14
CA PRO A 110 -3.56 -13.05 -2.82
C PRO A 110 -4.60 -14.16 -3.01
N LYS A 111 -5.88 -13.87 -2.73
CA LYS A 111 -6.99 -14.82 -2.92
C LYS A 111 -7.19 -15.10 -4.41
N VAL A 112 -7.21 -14.06 -5.22
CA VAL A 112 -7.32 -14.17 -6.69
C VAL A 112 -6.15 -14.98 -7.26
N LYS A 113 -4.91 -14.65 -6.88
CA LYS A 113 -3.71 -15.36 -7.32
C LYS A 113 -3.76 -16.86 -6.98
N THR A 114 -4.26 -17.19 -5.78
CA THR A 114 -4.43 -18.57 -5.33
C THR A 114 -5.49 -19.31 -6.14
N THR A 115 -6.66 -18.70 -6.35
CA THR A 115 -7.74 -19.28 -7.14
C THR A 115 -7.31 -19.51 -8.59
N ILE A 116 -6.64 -18.54 -9.22
CA ILE A 116 -6.12 -18.65 -10.58
C ILE A 116 -5.11 -19.80 -10.66
N LYS A 117 -4.14 -19.87 -9.75
CA LYS A 117 -3.16 -20.97 -9.70
C LYS A 117 -3.84 -22.33 -9.57
N ASN A 118 -4.86 -22.44 -8.74
CA ASN A 118 -5.62 -23.68 -8.57
C ASN A 118 -6.39 -24.07 -9.85
N CYS A 119 -6.95 -23.09 -10.56
CA CYS A 119 -7.62 -23.31 -11.84
C CYS A 119 -6.64 -23.83 -12.90
N PHE A 120 -5.49 -23.17 -13.07
CA PHE A 120 -4.45 -23.61 -14.00
C PHE A 120 -3.89 -24.99 -13.67
N ASN A 121 -3.69 -25.30 -12.38
CA ASN A 121 -3.25 -26.63 -11.97
C ASN A 121 -4.27 -27.71 -12.35
N LYS A 122 -5.57 -27.46 -12.19
CA LYS A 122 -6.63 -28.39 -12.62
C LYS A 122 -6.65 -28.57 -14.14
N LEU A 123 -6.54 -27.48 -14.90
CA LEU A 123 -6.48 -27.53 -16.36
C LEU A 123 -5.25 -28.31 -16.86
N ASN A 124 -4.08 -28.10 -16.25
CA ASN A 124 -2.86 -28.86 -16.57
C ASN A 124 -2.93 -30.34 -16.18
N MET A 125 -3.74 -30.70 -15.17
CA MET A 125 -4.01 -32.10 -14.85
C MET A 125 -4.99 -32.76 -15.82
N CYS A 126 -5.85 -31.99 -16.50
CA CYS A 126 -6.74 -32.52 -17.54
C CYS A 126 -6.05 -32.68 -18.91
N CYS A 127 -4.86 -32.09 -19.11
CA CYS A 127 -4.07 -32.17 -20.34
C CYS A 127 -2.85 -33.11 -20.24
N LYS A 128 -2.79 -33.97 -19.21
CA LYS A 128 -1.83 -35.07 -19.06
C LYS A 128 -2.55 -36.40 -19.16
#